data_AF-A0A434FHF7-F1
#
_entry.id   AF-A0A434FHF7-F1
#
_cell.length_a   1.000
_cell.length_b   1.000
_cell.length_c   1.000
_cell.angle_alpha   90.00
_cell.angle_beta   90.00
_cell.angle_gamma   90.00
#
_symmetry.space_group_name_H-M   'P 1'
#
loop_
_entity.id
_entity.type
_entity.pdbx_description
1 polymer ?
#
loop_
_entity_poly.entity_id
_entity_poly.type
_entity_poly.pdbx_seq_one_letter_code
_entity_poly.pdbx_strand_id
1 'polypeptide(L)' 'MTLDVDAVRAFVTVADLRSFTRAAEALGSTQGAISVKLKRLEDRIGERLIERTPRLVRLSARGAVFLE' A
#
# COMPACT_ATOMS: atom_id res chain seq x y z
N MET A 1 11.76 -9.00 13.87
CA MET A 1 10.77 -8.07 13.30
C MET A 1 10.06 -8.80 12.17
N THR A 2 8.74 -8.95 12.22
CA THR A 2 7.97 -9.67 11.19
C THR A 2 7.05 -8.70 10.45
N LEU A 3 7.10 -8.75 9.12
CA LEU A 3 6.19 -8.01 8.26
C LEU A 3 4.87 -8.78 8.15
N ASP A 4 3.77 -8.04 8.16
CA ASP A 4 2.45 -8.61 7.93
C ASP A 4 2.26 -8.83 6.42
N VAL A 5 2.15 -10.10 6.00
CA VAL A 5 2.01 -10.49 4.60
C VAL A 5 0.77 -9.88 3.96
N ASP A 6 -0.32 -9.70 4.71
CA ASP A 6 -1.53 -9.06 4.20
C ASP A 6 -1.31 -7.57 3.92
N ALA A 7 -0.48 -6.92 4.73
CA ALA A 7 -0.13 -5.52 4.53
C ALA A 7 0.80 -5.35 3.33
N VAL A 8 1.76 -6.25 3.14
CA VAL A 8 2.63 -6.29 1.95
C VAL A 8 1.79 -6.54 0.70
N ARG A 9 0.86 -7.51 0.73
CA ARG A 9 -0.04 -7.78 -0.40
C ARG A 9 -0.91 -6.57 -0.75
N ALA A 10 -1.44 -5.87 0.27
CA ALA A 10 -2.20 -4.64 0.07
C ALA A 10 -1.35 -3.55 -0.60
N PHE A 11 -0.10 -3.37 -0.17
CA PHE A 11 0.84 -2.44 -0.79
C PHE A 11 1.11 -2.76 -2.26
N VAL A 12 1.51 -4.00 -2.58
CA VAL A 12 1.81 -4.43 -3.96
C VAL A 12 0.58 -4.18 -4.85
N THR A 13 -0.60 -4.59 -4.40
CA THR A 13 -1.84 -4.43 -5.17
C THR A 13 -2.18 -2.95 -5.41
N VAL A 14 -1.96 -2.07 -4.43
CA VAL A 14 -2.15 -0.62 -4.59
C VAL A 14 -1.14 -0.04 -5.58
N ALA A 15 0.12 -0.49 -5.55
CA ALA A 15 1.16 -0.04 -6.47
C ALA A 15 0.83 -0.41 -7.92
N ASP A 16 0.40 -1.66 -8.14
CA ASP A 16 0.05 -2.18 -9.47
C ASP A 16 -1.18 -1.48 -10.05
N LEU A 17 -2.25 -1.37 -9.24
CA LEU A 17 -3.52 -0.83 -9.70
C LEU A 17 -3.61 0.70 -9.63
N ARG A 18 -2.64 1.34 -8.97
CA ARG A 18 -2.62 2.80 -8.71
C ARG A 18 -3.94 3.32 -8.15
N SER A 19 -4.60 2.51 -7.30
CA SER A 19 -5.92 2.82 -6.74
C SER A 19 -6.20 2.02 -5.48
N PHE A 20 -6.53 2.70 -4.39
CA PHE A 20 -6.94 2.05 -3.15
C PHE A 20 -8.31 1.36 -3.28
N THR A 21 -9.23 1.94 -4.07
CA THR A 21 -10.56 1.35 -4.29
C THR A 21 -10.45 0.05 -5.08
N ARG A 22 -9.72 0.05 -6.20
CA ARG A 22 -9.55 -1.16 -7.01
C ARG A 22 -8.74 -2.23 -6.29
N ALA A 23 -7.74 -1.84 -5.49
CA ALA A 23 -7.01 -2.78 -4.65
C ALA A 23 -7.89 -3.41 -3.57
N ALA A 24 -8.82 -2.65 -2.99
CA ALA A 24 -9.78 -3.18 -2.03
C ALA A 24 -10.72 -4.20 -2.70
N GLU A 25 -11.26 -3.87 -3.88
CA GLU A 25 -12.09 -4.79 -4.67
C GLU A 25 -11.33 -6.08 -5.02
N ALA A 26 -10.10 -5.96 -5.52
CA ALA A 26 -9.26 -7.10 -5.91
C ALA A 26 -8.92 -8.03 -4.72
N LEU A 27 -8.86 -7.49 -3.51
CA LEU A 27 -8.53 -8.23 -2.29
C LEU A 27 -9.75 -8.60 -1.45
N GLY A 28 -10.98 -8.38 -1.95
CA GLY A 28 -12.21 -8.66 -1.20
C GLY A 28 -12.30 -7.89 0.13
N SER A 29 -11.86 -6.64 0.13
CA SER A 29 -11.69 -5.79 1.32
C SER A 29 -12.35 -4.42 1.11
N THR A 30 -12.31 -3.56 2.14
CA THR A 30 -12.71 -2.15 2.02
C THR A 30 -11.49 -1.24 1.81
N GLN A 31 -11.71 -0.08 1.17
CA GLN A 31 -10.68 0.94 0.96
C GLN A 31 -10.06 1.40 2.29
N GLY A 32 -10.87 1.53 3.35
CA GLY A 32 -10.42 1.89 4.69
C GLY A 32 -9.51 0.81 5.30
N ALA A 33 -9.86 -0.46 5.14
CA ALA A 33 -9.01 -1.57 5.61
C ALA A 33 -7.67 -1.63 4.88
N ILE A 34 -7.66 -1.42 3.55
CA ILE A 34 -6.41 -1.30 2.78
C ILE A 34 -5.56 -0.13 3.28
N SER A 35 -6.18 1.03 3.55
CA SER A 35 -5.47 2.20 4.07
C SER A 35 -4.83 1.94 5.43
N VAL A 36 -5.52 1.24 6.33
CA VAL A 36 -4.99 0.87 7.65
C VAL A 36 -3.84 -0.13 7.53
N LYS A 37 -3.98 -1.16 6.69
CA LYS A 37 -2.91 -2.13 6.42
C LYS A 37 -1.65 -1.43 5.90
N LEU A 38 -1.82 -0.56 4.90
CA LEU A 38 -0.71 0.18 4.31
C LEU A 38 -0.02 1.10 5.32
N LYS A 39 -0.80 1.86 6.10
CA LYS A 39 -0.24 2.72 7.15
C LYS A 39 0.58 1.92 8.16
N ARG A 40 0.09 0.76 8.61
CA ARG A 40 0.83 -0.11 9.55
C ARG A 40 2.14 -0.64 8.95
N LEU A 41 2.16 -0.92 7.65
CA LEU A 41 3.38 -1.33 6.94
C LEU A 41 4.39 -0.18 6.89
N GLU A 42 3.95 1.00 6.47
CA GLU A 42 4.76 2.22 6.42
C GLU A 42 5.30 2.59 7.81
N ASP A 43 4.46 2.58 8.85
CA ASP A 43 4.85 2.86 10.23
C ASP A 43 5.90 1.85 10.74
N ARG A 44 5.81 0.59 10.32
CA ARG A 44 6.77 -0.46 10.70
C ARG A 44 8.11 -0.29 10.00
N ILE A 45 8.10 0.14 8.74
CA ILE A 45 9.33 0.40 7.96
C ILE A 45 9.93 1.76 8.35
N GLY A 46 9.12 2.70 8.84
CA GLY A 46 9.52 4.06 9.14
C GLY A 46 9.56 4.97 7.92
N GLU A 47 9.04 4.52 6.78
CA GLU A 47 9.10 5.22 5.49
C GLU A 47 7.74 5.16 4.80
N ARG A 48 7.38 6.21 4.05
CA ARG A 48 6.22 6.16 3.16
C ARG A 48 6.56 5.35 1.93
N LEU A 49 5.71 4.41 1.56
CA LEU A 49 5.85 3.56 0.37
C LEU A 49 4.94 4.03 -0.78
N ILE A 50 3.82 4.69 -0.46
CA ILE A 50 2.88 5.21 -1.47
C ILE A 50 2.70 6.72 -1.29
N GLU A 51 2.82 7.45 -2.39
CA GLU A 51 2.39 8.83 -2.49
C GLU A 51 0.97 8.88 -3.03
N ARG A 52 0.07 9.55 -2.31
CA ARG A 52 -1.33 9.70 -2.72
C ARG A 52 -1.83 11.13 -2.58
N THR A 53 -2.56 11.56 -3.59
CA THR A 53 -3.38 12.77 -3.62
C THR A 53 -4.79 12.39 -4.09
N PRO A 54 -5.79 13.28 -4.03
CA PRO A 54 -7.11 12.99 -4.59
C PRO A 54 -7.09 12.62 -6.09
N ARG A 55 -6.02 12.97 -6.83
CA ARG A 55 -5.91 12.76 -8.28
C ARG A 55 -4.90 11.69 -8.69
N LEU A 56 -4.04 11.23 -7.79
CA LEU A 56 -2.91 10.36 -8.13
C LEU A 56 -2.55 9.43 -6.97
N VAL A 57 -2.26 8.18 -7.31
CA VAL A 57 -1.62 7.21 -6.41
C VAL A 57 -0.42 6.62 -7.16
N ARG A 58 0.76 6.65 -6.54
CA ARG A 58 1.99 6.10 -7.10
C ARG A 58 2.94 5.63 -6.00
N LEU A 59 3.95 4.86 -6.38
CA LEU A 59 5.08 4.53 -5.51
C LEU A 59 5.82 5.80 -5.09
N SER A 60 6.23 5.87 -3.83
CA SER A 60 7.31 6.77 -3.42
C SER A 60 8.66 6.21 -3.90
N ALA A 61 9.73 7.01 -3.78
CA ALA A 61 11.08 6.51 -4.02
C ALA A 61 11.42 5.29 -3.14
N ARG A 62 11.02 5.29 -1.87
CA ARG A 62 11.20 4.16 -0.95
C ARG A 62 10.32 2.97 -1.30
N GLY A 63 9.10 3.23 -1.79
CA GLY A 63 8.20 2.19 -2.28
C GLY A 63 8.75 1.44 -3.48
N ALA A 64 9.40 2.16 -4.41
CA ALA A 64 10.07 1.53 -5.54
C ALA A 64 11.21 0.60 -5.09
N VAL A 65 12.07 1.08 -4.18
CA VAL A 65 13.15 0.25 -3.60
C VAL A 65 12.61 -0.94 -2.82
N PHE A 66 11.47 -0.80 -2.14
CA PHE A 66 10.87 -1.90 -1.38
C PHE A 66 10.30 -3.03 -2.27
N LEU A 67 10.05 -2.76 -3.56
CA LEU A 67 9.58 -3.77 -4.52
C LEU A 67 10.69 -4.52 -5.24
N GLU A 68 11.92 -4.00 -5.20
CA GLU A 68 13.11 -4.64 -5.77
C GLU A 68 13.72 -5.67 -4.80
#